data_AF-A0A8J6SPK6-F1
#
_entry.id   AF-A0A8J6SPK6-F1
#
_cell.length_a   1.000
_cell.length_b   1.000
_cell.length_c   1.000
_cell.angle_alpha   90.00
_cell.angle_beta   90.00
_cell.angle_gamma   90.00
#
_symmetry.space_group_name_H-M   'P 1'
#
loop_
_entity.id
_entity.type
_entity.pdbx_description
1 polymer ?
#
loop_
_entity_poly.entity_id
_entity_poly.type
_entity_poly.pdbx_seq_one_letter_code
_entity_poly.pdbx_strand_id
1 'polypeptide(L)'
;MSADPEEEDVLMSEFDQVLSTPPLRPALEEMVAMDVEADLEDIRKPISPAPVTPETIEQLFTTSAILRSCGALLESKSNRTWQLTYKGRNYSVTFYPEVFDEMPSLRLMSFGEPLFEELLSRFNSWVGS
;
A
#
# COMPACT_ATOMS: atom_id res chain seq x y z
N MET A 1 -72.35 10.49 13.46
CA MET A 1 -71.82 9.37 12.67
C MET A 1 -71.00 8.55 13.64
N SER A 2 -71.51 7.38 14.01
CA SER A 2 -70.86 6.42 14.91
C SER A 2 -70.08 5.44 14.04
N ALA A 3 -68.78 5.27 14.30
CA ALA A 3 -67.99 4.22 13.66
C ALA A 3 -68.60 2.85 14.03
N ASP A 4 -68.66 1.96 13.05
CA ASP A 4 -69.16 0.59 13.22
C ASP A 4 -68.14 -0.18 14.09
N PRO A 5 -68.56 -0.83 15.19
CA PRO A 5 -67.67 -1.63 16.03
C PRO A 5 -66.86 -2.68 15.25
N GLU A 6 -67.37 -3.18 14.12
CA GLU A 6 -66.66 -4.15 13.29
C GLU A 6 -65.46 -3.53 12.52
N GLU A 7 -65.47 -2.22 12.25
CA GLU A 7 -64.32 -1.55 11.61
C GLU A 7 -63.18 -1.26 12.61
N GLU A 8 -63.49 -1.09 13.89
CA GLU A 8 -62.48 -0.89 14.95
C GLU A 8 -61.67 -2.19 15.21
N ASP A 9 -62.33 -3.35 15.20
CA ASP A 9 -61.69 -4.66 15.38
C ASP A 9 -60.73 -5.03 14.23
N VAL A 10 -61.06 -4.63 13.00
CA VAL A 10 -60.19 -4.83 11.83
C VAL A 10 -58.92 -3.99 11.96
N LEU A 11 -59.04 -2.73 12.37
CA LEU A 11 -57.90 -1.83 12.57
C LEU A 11 -56.97 -2.30 13.72
N MET A 12 -57.55 -2.86 14.79
CA MET A 12 -56.76 -3.45 15.89
C MET A 12 -56.05 -4.74 15.47
N SER A 13 -56.69 -5.57 14.65
CA SER A 13 -56.08 -6.78 14.11
C SER A 13 -54.90 -6.50 13.18
N GLU A 14 -55.00 -5.47 12.33
CA GLU A 14 -53.88 -5.02 11.47
C GLU A 14 -52.70 -4.47 12.30
N PHE A 15 -52.99 -3.70 13.35
CA PHE A 15 -51.96 -3.16 14.24
C PHE A 15 -51.24 -4.26 15.04
N ASP A 16 -51.99 -5.23 15.58
CA ASP A 16 -51.42 -6.39 16.28
C ASP A 16 -50.61 -7.29 15.32
N GLN A 17 -50.99 -7.37 14.05
CA GLN A 17 -50.23 -8.10 13.03
C GLN A 17 -48.89 -7.43 12.70
N VAL A 18 -48.83 -6.10 12.69
CA VAL A 18 -47.58 -5.34 12.53
C VAL A 18 -46.66 -5.49 13.75
N LEU A 19 -47.22 -5.52 14.97
CA LEU A 19 -46.45 -5.70 16.21
C LEU A 19 -45.96 -7.14 16.43
N SER A 20 -46.72 -8.13 15.94
CA SER A 20 -46.37 -9.55 16.03
C SER A 20 -45.44 -10.02 14.91
N THR A 21 -45.24 -9.21 13.87
CA THR A 21 -44.22 -9.46 12.85
C THR A 21 -42.85 -9.18 13.46
N PRO A 22 -41.96 -10.20 13.59
CA PRO A 22 -40.61 -9.99 14.07
C PRO A 22 -39.95 -8.89 13.22
N PRO A 23 -39.22 -7.94 13.83
CA PRO A 23 -38.59 -6.87 13.06
C PRO A 23 -37.73 -7.51 11.96
N LEU A 24 -37.99 -7.15 10.70
CA LEU A 24 -37.21 -7.57 9.52
C LEU A 24 -35.75 -7.06 9.54
N ARG A 25 -35.34 -6.42 10.64
CA ARG A 25 -34.01 -5.86 10.84
C ARG A 25 -33.19 -6.86 11.65
N PRO A 26 -31.92 -7.11 11.26
CA PRO A 26 -31.03 -7.92 12.07
C PRO A 26 -30.99 -7.40 13.51
N ALA A 27 -30.82 -8.28 14.48
CA ALA A 27 -30.63 -7.85 15.87
C ALA A 27 -29.40 -6.93 15.95
N LEU A 28 -29.36 -6.01 16.93
CA LEU A 28 -28.23 -5.09 17.09
C LEU A 28 -26.88 -5.83 17.14
N GLU A 29 -26.79 -6.95 17.86
CA GLU A 29 -25.62 -7.84 17.86
C GLU A 29 -25.27 -8.40 16.48
N GLU A 30 -26.25 -8.73 15.65
CA GLU A 30 -26.04 -9.25 14.29
C GLU A 30 -25.56 -8.14 13.35
N MET A 31 -26.09 -6.92 13.50
CA MET A 31 -25.60 -5.74 12.79
C MET A 31 -24.14 -5.45 13.14
N VAL A 32 -23.79 -5.52 14.43
CA VAL A 32 -22.41 -5.31 14.91
C VAL A 32 -21.47 -6.42 14.41
N ALA A 33 -21.92 -7.67 14.43
CA ALA A 33 -21.11 -8.79 13.93
C ALA A 33 -20.82 -8.68 12.42
N MET A 34 -21.79 -8.25 11.61
CA MET A 34 -21.58 -8.02 10.19
C MET A 34 -20.58 -6.89 9.91
N ASP A 35 -20.61 -5.81 10.68
CA ASP A 35 -19.69 -4.67 10.53
C ASP A 35 -18.25 -5.09 10.87
N VAL A 36 -18.06 -5.84 11.95
CA VAL A 36 -16.76 -6.39 12.34
C VAL A 36 -16.21 -7.35 11.28
N GLU A 37 -17.05 -8.21 10.70
CA GLU A 37 -16.60 -9.12 9.63
C GLU A 37 -16.23 -8.34 8.36
N ALA A 38 -16.98 -7.30 8.01
CA ALA A 38 -16.66 -6.44 6.87
C ALA A 38 -15.30 -5.75 7.03
N ASP A 39 -15.03 -5.20 8.22
CA ASP A 39 -13.73 -4.59 8.54
C ASP A 39 -12.59 -5.62 8.49
N LEU A 40 -12.82 -6.83 9.00
CA LEU A 40 -11.82 -7.91 8.96
C LEU A 40 -11.53 -8.35 7.52
N GLU A 41 -12.53 -8.43 6.65
CA GLU A 41 -12.35 -8.74 5.23
C GLU A 41 -11.54 -7.66 4.51
N ASP A 42 -11.73 -6.39 4.87
CA ASP A 42 -10.94 -5.29 4.35
C ASP A 42 -9.48 -5.34 4.81
N ILE A 43 -9.21 -5.71 6.06
CA ILE A 43 -7.85 -5.91 6.60
C ILE A 43 -7.18 -7.14 5.96
N ARG A 44 -7.94 -8.19 5.66
CA ARG A 44 -7.44 -9.42 5.03
C ARG A 44 -7.07 -9.23 3.56
N LYS A 45 -7.47 -8.11 2.92
CA LYS A 45 -7.09 -7.83 1.54
C LYS A 45 -5.56 -7.79 1.43
N PRO A 46 -4.96 -8.61 0.54
CA PRO A 46 -3.53 -8.59 0.33
C PRO A 46 -3.11 -7.20 -0.14
N ILE A 47 -2.07 -6.66 0.51
CA ILE A 47 -1.48 -5.39 0.09
C ILE A 47 -0.99 -5.60 -1.34
N SER A 48 -1.47 -4.75 -2.26
CA SER A 48 -1.00 -4.77 -3.64
C SER A 48 0.54 -4.72 -3.63
N PRO A 49 1.23 -5.59 -4.39
CA PRO A 49 2.68 -5.56 -4.43
C PRO A 49 3.15 -4.15 -4.78
N ALA A 50 4.24 -3.71 -4.14
CA ALA A 50 4.81 -2.42 -4.42
C ALA A 50 5.12 -2.32 -5.93
N PRO A 51 4.80 -1.20 -6.58
CA PRO A 51 4.94 -1.06 -8.03
C PRO A 51 6.40 -1.13 -8.50
N VAL A 52 7.36 -1.01 -7.58
CA VAL A 52 8.79 -1.04 -7.85
C VAL A 52 9.47 -1.94 -6.82
N THR A 53 10.20 -2.95 -7.30
CA THR A 53 10.98 -3.87 -6.46
C THR A 53 12.46 -3.44 -6.40
N PRO A 54 13.21 -3.85 -5.36
CA PRO A 54 14.66 -3.65 -5.27
C PRO A 54 15.43 -4.06 -6.53
N GLU A 55 15.06 -5.20 -7.12
CA GLU A 55 15.66 -5.74 -8.35
C GLU A 55 15.44 -4.79 -9.53
N THR A 56 14.24 -4.21 -9.61
CA THR A 56 13.90 -3.25 -10.66
C THR A 56 14.76 -2.00 -10.54
N ILE A 57 14.96 -1.50 -9.31
CA ILE A 57 15.81 -0.34 -9.04
C ILE A 57 17.27 -0.65 -9.37
N GLU A 58 17.78 -1.79 -8.91
CA GLU A 58 19.14 -2.24 -9.21
C GLU A 58 19.37 -2.28 -10.73
N GLN A 59 18.47 -2.91 -11.48
CA GLN A 59 18.58 -2.98 -12.93
C GLN A 59 18.61 -1.60 -13.57
N LEU A 60 17.73 -0.69 -13.16
CA LEU A 60 17.74 0.69 -13.67
C LEU A 60 19.08 1.38 -13.41
N PHE A 61 19.62 1.27 -12.19
CA PHE A 61 20.84 1.98 -11.82
C PHE A 61 22.10 1.38 -12.47
N THR A 62 22.15 0.07 -12.62
CA THR A 62 23.31 -0.63 -13.20
C THR A 62 23.33 -0.57 -14.73
N THR A 63 22.17 -0.56 -15.38
CA THR A 63 22.06 -0.55 -16.85
C THR A 63 21.96 0.85 -17.47
N SER A 64 21.60 1.87 -16.68
CA SER A 64 21.38 3.22 -17.20
C SER A 64 22.66 3.85 -17.76
N ALA A 65 22.61 4.16 -19.06
CA ALA A 65 23.66 4.94 -19.74
C ALA A 65 23.68 6.41 -19.28
N ILE A 66 22.54 6.96 -18.86
CA ILE A 66 22.40 8.35 -18.40
C ILE A 66 23.15 8.55 -17.08
N LEU A 67 23.06 7.59 -16.16
CA LEU A 67 23.80 7.67 -14.89
C LEU A 67 25.31 7.59 -15.14
N ARG A 68 25.74 6.72 -16.04
CA ARG A 68 27.15 6.62 -16.44
C ARG A 68 27.67 7.90 -17.08
N SER A 69 26.91 8.53 -17.97
CA SER A 69 27.29 9.80 -18.61
C SER A 69 27.33 10.96 -17.62
N CYS A 70 26.51 10.91 -16.56
CA CYS A 70 26.54 11.83 -15.42
C CYS A 70 27.69 11.56 -14.42
N GLY A 71 28.55 10.56 -14.70
CA GLY A 71 29.71 10.23 -13.87
C GLY A 71 29.39 9.37 -12.65
N ALA A 72 28.21 8.74 -12.60
CA ALA A 72 27.88 7.71 -11.62
C ALA A 72 28.27 6.33 -12.19
N LEU A 73 29.31 5.72 -11.62
CA LEU A 73 29.78 4.39 -12.00
C LEU A 73 29.42 3.41 -10.90
N LEU A 74 28.69 2.35 -11.25
CA LEU A 74 28.38 1.23 -10.36
C LEU A 74 29.19 0.01 -10.76
N GLU A 75 29.95 -0.53 -9.81
CA GLU A 75 30.69 -1.77 -9.98
C GLU A 75 30.17 -2.81 -8.97
N SER A 76 29.90 -4.02 -9.44
CA SER A 76 29.50 -5.12 -8.55
C SER A 76 30.71 -5.56 -7.71
N LYS A 77 30.55 -5.59 -6.39
CA LYS A 77 31.60 -6.00 -5.45
C LYS A 77 31.38 -7.40 -4.91
N SER A 78 30.13 -7.71 -4.58
CA SER A 78 29.71 -8.97 -3.99
C SER A 78 28.21 -9.18 -4.21
N ASN A 79 27.66 -10.30 -3.69
CA ASN A 79 26.24 -10.59 -3.83
C ASN A 79 25.40 -9.41 -3.30
N ARG A 80 24.55 -8.85 -4.16
CA ARG A 80 23.65 -7.73 -3.84
C ARG A 80 24.32 -6.48 -3.24
N THR A 81 25.58 -6.23 -3.59
CA THR A 81 26.37 -5.12 -3.08
C THR A 81 27.25 -4.50 -4.16
N TRP A 82 27.25 -3.16 -4.21
CA TRP A 82 27.92 -2.38 -5.24
C TRP A 82 28.83 -1.32 -4.65
N GLN A 83 29.87 -0.98 -5.41
CA GLN A 83 30.64 0.22 -5.24
C GLN A 83 30.13 1.28 -6.23
N LEU A 84 29.55 2.34 -5.71
CA LEU A 84 29.15 3.52 -6.49
C LEU A 84 30.25 4.58 -6.39
N THR A 85 30.83 4.97 -7.51
CA THR A 85 31.71 6.13 -7.61
C THR A 85 30.94 7.29 -8.22
N TYR A 86 30.81 8.39 -7.48
CA TYR A 86 30.09 9.59 -7.92
C TYR A 86 30.67 10.85 -7.27
N LYS A 87 30.87 11.91 -8.09
CA LYS A 87 31.50 13.18 -7.67
C LYS A 87 32.83 13.01 -6.91
N GLY A 88 33.67 12.05 -7.33
CA GLY A 88 34.97 11.77 -6.71
C GLY A 88 34.88 11.11 -5.33
N ARG A 89 33.71 10.61 -4.94
CA ARG A 89 33.51 9.82 -3.71
C ARG A 89 33.08 8.40 -4.05
N ASN A 90 33.50 7.47 -3.22
CA ASN A 90 33.15 6.06 -3.32
C ASN A 90 32.15 5.70 -2.20
N TYR A 91 31.03 5.12 -2.58
CA TYR A 91 29.96 4.68 -1.69
C TYR A 91 29.79 3.18 -1.83
N SER A 92 29.76 2.46 -0.71
CA SER A 92 29.33 1.06 -0.70
C SER A 92 27.82 1.04 -0.54
N VAL A 93 27.11 0.43 -1.49
CA VAL A 93 25.66 0.54 -1.60
C VAL A 93 24.99 -0.82 -1.79
N THR A 94 23.73 -0.91 -1.38
CA THR A 94 22.83 -2.02 -1.70
C THR A 94 21.45 -1.47 -2.03
N PHE A 95 20.69 -2.17 -2.86
CA PHE A 95 19.29 -1.85 -3.15
C PHE A 95 18.32 -2.67 -2.28
N TYR A 96 18.85 -3.61 -1.50
CA TYR A 96 18.09 -4.65 -0.82
C TYR A 96 18.04 -4.39 0.69
N PRO A 97 16.84 -4.18 1.26
CA PRO A 97 16.68 -3.94 2.69
C PRO A 97 17.29 -5.06 3.55
N GLU A 98 17.09 -6.32 3.17
CA GLU A 98 17.59 -7.47 3.93
C GLU A 98 19.13 -7.53 3.99
N VAL A 99 19.82 -7.06 2.95
CA VAL A 99 21.29 -6.97 2.94
C VAL A 99 21.76 -5.81 3.80
N PHE A 100 21.00 -4.71 3.82
CA PHE A 100 21.29 -3.57 4.67
C PHE A 100 21.07 -3.89 6.15
N ASP A 101 20.05 -4.67 6.49
CA ASP A 101 19.78 -5.11 7.87
C ASP A 101 20.95 -5.95 8.43
N GLU A 102 21.57 -6.79 7.59
CA GLU A 102 22.77 -7.55 7.93
C GLU A 102 24.04 -6.69 7.98
N MET A 103 24.15 -5.70 7.09
CA MET A 103 25.34 -4.86 6.94
C MET A 103 24.97 -3.36 6.85
N PRO A 104 24.67 -2.70 7.99
CA PRO A 104 24.18 -1.32 8.02
C PRO A 104 25.27 -0.27 7.71
N SER A 105 26.50 -0.70 7.45
CA SER A 105 27.59 0.15 6.96
C SER A 105 27.44 0.48 5.47
N LEU A 106 26.61 -0.27 4.74
CA LEU A 106 26.20 0.03 3.36
C LEU A 106 25.20 1.18 3.34
N ARG A 107 25.08 1.87 2.20
CA ARG A 107 23.92 2.75 1.97
C ARG A 107 22.82 1.98 1.26
N LEU A 108 21.61 2.04 1.83
CA LEU A 108 20.41 1.53 1.16
C LEU A 108 19.93 2.54 0.12
N MET A 109 20.01 2.16 -1.15
CA MET A 109 19.60 2.97 -2.30
C MET A 109 18.10 2.80 -2.55
N SER A 110 17.30 3.43 -1.70
CA SER A 110 15.83 3.42 -1.76
C SER A 110 15.26 4.84 -1.61
N PHE A 111 13.96 4.98 -1.87
CA PHE A 111 13.24 6.25 -1.73
C PHE A 111 13.42 6.84 -0.33
N GLY A 112 13.75 8.13 -0.28
CA GLY A 112 14.08 8.83 0.97
C GLY A 112 15.57 8.87 1.32
N GLU A 113 16.43 8.11 0.63
CA GLU A 113 17.89 8.27 0.77
C GLU A 113 18.40 9.43 -0.12
N PRO A 114 19.14 10.41 0.43
CA PRO A 114 19.49 11.62 -0.33
C PRO A 114 20.34 11.40 -1.59
N LEU A 115 21.27 10.44 -1.58
CA LEU A 115 22.11 10.11 -2.73
C LEU A 115 21.29 9.42 -3.83
N PHE A 116 20.33 8.57 -3.46
CA PHE A 116 19.38 7.94 -4.36
C PHE A 116 18.52 8.99 -5.08
N GLU A 117 17.90 9.90 -4.33
CA GLU A 117 17.09 10.99 -4.90
C GLU A 117 17.90 11.91 -5.80
N GLU A 118 19.15 12.20 -5.43
CA GLU A 118 20.04 13.01 -6.27
C GLU A 118 20.29 12.34 -7.62
N LEU A 119 20.59 11.03 -7.64
CA LEU A 119 20.82 10.29 -8.87
C LEU A 119 19.55 10.18 -9.73
N LEU A 120 18.38 9.97 -9.12
CA LEU A 120 17.10 9.99 -9.82
C LEU A 120 16.81 11.36 -10.46
N SER A 121 17.14 12.45 -9.79
CA SER A 121 16.94 13.80 -10.35
C SER A 121 17.72 14.02 -11.64
N ARG A 122 18.90 13.40 -11.79
CA ARG A 122 19.69 13.43 -13.04
C ARG A 122 18.95 12.75 -14.17
N PHE A 123 18.34 11.61 -13.89
CA PHE A 123 17.52 10.89 -14.85
C PHE A 123 16.33 11.75 -15.33
N ASN A 124 15.59 12.35 -14.38
CA ASN A 124 14.44 13.19 -14.72
C ASN A 124 14.81 14.46 -15.49
N SER A 125 15.95 15.09 -15.15
CA SER A 125 16.44 16.27 -15.87
C SER A 125 16.76 15.99 -17.35
N TRP A 126 17.14 14.75 -17.67
CA TRP A 126 17.44 14.33 -19.04
C TRP A 126 16.17 14.06 -19.84
N VAL A 127 15.15 13.43 -19.26
CA VAL A 127 13.88 13.11 -19.94
C VAL A 127 13.05 14.37 -20.27
N GLY A 128 13.25 15.46 -19.51
CA GLY A 128 12.59 16.75 -19.73
C GLY A 128 13.31 17.74 -20.66
N SER A 129 14.42 17.35 -21.29
CA SER A 129 15.21 18.18 -22.22
C SER A 129 15.13 17.64 -23.65
#